data_AF-A0A8B5WPQ7-F1
#
_entry.id   AF-A0A8B5WPQ7-F1
#
_cell.length_a   1.000
_cell.length_b   1.000
_cell.length_c   1.000
_cell.angle_alpha   90.00
_cell.angle_beta   90.00
_cell.angle_gamma   90.00
#
_symmetry.space_group_name_H-M   'P 1'
#
loop_
_entity.id
_entity.type
_entity.pdbx_description
1 polymer ?
#
loop_
_entity_poly.entity_id
_entity_poly.type
_entity_poly.pdbx_seq_one_letter_code
_entity_poly.pdbx_strand_id
1 'polypeptide(L)'
;MRKADSTPTADEIAERADRGEDISAYFTNSGRMKRAIQRVNVDFTVEMLHELDAVASELNISRQAVIKSYLRQALDRHYQARDRAKS
;
A
#
# COMPACT_ATOMS: atom_id res chain seq x y z
N MET A 1 0.17 -26.05 -37.02
CA MET A 1 -0.19 -24.67 -36.60
C MET A 1 -0.09 -24.59 -35.09
N ARG A 2 0.79 -23.75 -34.53
CA ARG A 2 0.83 -23.51 -33.08
C ARG A 2 -0.39 -22.67 -32.70
N LYS A 3 -1.27 -23.20 -31.84
CA LYS A 3 -2.37 -22.40 -31.27
C LYS A 3 -1.76 -21.31 -30.40
N ALA A 4 -2.14 -20.06 -30.65
CA ALA A 4 -1.86 -18.97 -29.74
C ALA A 4 -2.58 -19.28 -28.42
N ASP A 5 -1.82 -19.41 -27.34
CA ASP A 5 -2.36 -19.64 -26.01
C ASP A 5 -3.00 -18.32 -25.55
N SER A 6 -4.33 -18.23 -25.66
CA SER A 6 -5.05 -17.06 -25.17
C SER A 6 -5.10 -17.16 -23.65
N THR A 7 -4.22 -16.43 -22.97
CA THR A 7 -4.32 -16.26 -21.51
C THR A 7 -5.73 -15.77 -21.17
N PRO A 8 -6.51 -16.53 -20.39
CA PRO A 8 -7.85 -16.13 -20.03
C PRO A 8 -7.83 -14.85 -19.19
N THR A 9 -8.86 -14.04 -19.36
CA THR A 9 -9.11 -12.83 -18.58
C THR A 9 -9.47 -13.16 -17.13
N ALA A 10 -9.40 -12.17 -16.24
CA ALA A 10 -9.76 -12.34 -14.84
C ALA A 10 -11.24 -12.78 -14.67
N ASP A 11 -12.13 -12.23 -15.50
CA ASP A 11 -13.56 -12.54 -15.47
C ASP A 11 -13.80 -14.00 -15.90
N GLU A 12 -13.11 -14.48 -16.95
CA GLU A 12 -13.21 -15.88 -17.38
C GLU A 12 -12.67 -16.86 -16.32
N ILE A 13 -11.65 -16.48 -15.56
CA ILE A 13 -11.13 -17.29 -14.44
C ILE A 13 -12.14 -17.30 -13.29
N ALA A 14 -12.79 -16.17 -13.00
CA ALA A 14 -13.82 -16.07 -11.96
C ALA A 14 -15.04 -16.94 -12.28
N GLU A 15 -15.53 -16.90 -13.51
CA GLU A 15 -16.64 -17.76 -13.93
C GLU A 15 -16.33 -19.26 -13.83
N ARG A 16 -15.08 -19.67 -14.14
CA ARG A 16 -14.62 -21.05 -13.95
C ARG A 16 -14.63 -21.43 -12.46
N ALA A 17 -14.21 -20.51 -11.59
CA ALA A 17 -14.29 -20.67 -10.14
C ALA A 17 -15.74 -20.90 -9.67
N ASP A 18 -16.67 -20.08 -10.14
CA ASP A 18 -18.08 -20.13 -9.76
C ASP A 18 -18.76 -21.44 -10.22
N ARG A 19 -18.29 -22.02 -11.32
CA ARG A 19 -18.70 -23.36 -11.80
C ARG A 19 -18.04 -24.51 -11.03
N GLY A 20 -17.15 -24.24 -10.09
CA GLY A 20 -16.41 -25.23 -9.31
C GLY A 20 -15.28 -25.91 -10.08
N GLU A 21 -14.82 -25.31 -11.19
CA GLU A 21 -13.67 -25.81 -11.95
C GLU A 21 -12.34 -25.52 -11.23
N ASP A 22 -11.35 -26.39 -11.41
CA ASP A 22 -10.01 -26.16 -10.86
C ASP A 22 -9.29 -25.04 -11.62
N ILE A 23 -9.03 -23.94 -10.90
CA ILE A 23 -8.34 -22.75 -11.40
C ILE A 23 -6.94 -22.58 -10.77
N SER A 24 -6.43 -23.59 -10.05
CA SER A 24 -5.15 -23.55 -9.33
C SER A 24 -3.96 -23.16 -10.23
N ALA A 25 -4.01 -23.50 -11.52
CA ALA A 25 -3.00 -23.12 -12.52
C ALA A 25 -2.79 -21.59 -12.64
N TYR A 26 -3.77 -20.78 -12.24
CA TYR A 26 -3.70 -19.32 -12.27
C TYR A 26 -3.26 -18.70 -10.93
N PHE A 27 -3.20 -19.50 -9.84
CA PHE A 27 -2.77 -19.05 -8.51
C PHE A 27 -1.28 -19.30 -8.31
N THR A 28 -0.45 -18.37 -8.76
CA THR A 28 1.02 -18.46 -8.57
C THR A 28 1.47 -18.18 -7.14
N ASN A 29 0.57 -17.71 -6.27
CA ASN A 29 0.83 -17.27 -4.88
C ASN A 29 2.01 -16.29 -4.76
N SER A 30 2.38 -15.62 -5.87
CA SER A 30 3.49 -14.67 -5.97
C SER A 30 3.06 -13.24 -5.60
N GLY A 31 1.76 -13.03 -5.39
CA GLY A 31 1.19 -11.78 -4.92
C GLY A 31 1.53 -11.52 -3.44
N ARG A 32 2.05 -10.33 -3.14
CA ARG A 32 2.16 -9.87 -1.75
C ARG A 32 0.76 -9.52 -1.24
N MET A 33 0.21 -10.31 -0.32
CA MET A 33 -0.97 -9.90 0.45
C MET A 33 -0.69 -8.56 1.12
N LYS A 34 -1.44 -7.51 0.75
CA LYS A 34 -1.42 -6.25 1.48
C LYS A 34 -1.99 -6.52 2.87
N ARG A 35 -1.23 -6.20 3.91
CA ARG A 35 -1.71 -6.27 5.29
C ARG A 35 -2.97 -5.41 5.43
N ALA A 36 -3.93 -5.88 6.23
CA ALA A 36 -5.14 -5.11 6.52
C ALA A 36 -4.77 -3.70 7.01
N ILE A 37 -5.51 -2.68 6.53
CA ILE A 37 -5.32 -1.30 6.96
C ILE A 37 -5.93 -1.15 8.36
N GLN A 38 -5.11 -0.82 9.35
CA GLN A 38 -5.58 -0.44 10.68
C GLN A 38 -5.80 1.07 10.74
N ARG A 39 -7.01 1.50 11.10
CA ARG A 39 -7.33 2.92 11.29
C ARG A 39 -7.04 3.30 12.74
N VAL A 40 -6.40 4.46 12.92
CA VAL A 40 -6.09 5.05 14.23
C VAL A 40 -6.58 6.49 14.20
N ASN A 41 -7.26 6.91 15.27
CA ASN A 41 -7.68 8.30 15.45
C ASN A 41 -6.61 9.05 16.24
N VAL A 42 -6.29 10.27 15.82
CA VAL A 42 -5.31 11.14 16.46
C VAL A 42 -5.86 12.56 16.42
N ASP A 43 -5.83 13.24 17.57
CA ASP A 43 -6.21 14.63 17.66
C ASP A 43 -5.05 15.54 17.24
N PHE A 44 -5.36 16.56 16.45
CA PHE A 44 -4.43 17.60 16.03
C PHE A 44 -4.98 18.96 16.44
N THR A 45 -4.10 19.87 16.87
CA THR A 45 -4.53 21.26 17.06
C THR A 45 -4.85 21.89 15.72
N VAL A 46 -5.67 22.94 15.74
CA VAL A 46 -6.03 23.70 14.53
C VAL A 46 -4.77 24.28 13.88
N GLU A 47 -3.83 24.78 14.68
CA GLU A 47 -2.55 25.33 14.19
C GLU A 47 -1.72 24.26 13.44
N MET A 48 -1.60 23.06 14.00
CA MET A 48 -0.92 21.95 13.32
C MET A 48 -1.58 21.57 12.01
N LEU A 49 -2.92 21.60 11.93
CA LEU A 49 -3.62 21.32 10.68
C LEU A 49 -3.33 22.39 9.62
N HIS A 50 -3.27 23.66 10.01
CA HIS A 50 -2.90 24.75 9.09
C HIS A 50 -1.48 24.59 8.55
N GLU A 51 -0.51 24.23 9.40
CA GLU A 51 0.86 23.95 8.96
C GLU A 51 0.91 22.77 7.98
N LEU A 52 0.22 21.66 8.31
CA LEU A 52 0.14 20.50 7.43
C LEU A 52 -0.53 20.82 6.08
N ASP A 53 -1.52 21.72 6.08
CA ASP A 53 -2.20 22.16 4.87
C ASP A 53 -1.34 23.07 3.99
N ALA A 54 -0.57 23.97 4.59
CA ALA A 54 0.39 24.78 3.85
C ALA A 54 1.42 23.90 3.13
N VAL A 55 2.01 22.94 3.86
CA VAL A 55 2.95 21.97 3.28
C VAL A 55 2.30 21.10 2.20
N ALA A 56 1.06 20.64 2.43
CA ALA A 56 0.30 19.86 1.45
C ALA A 56 0.09 20.65 0.15
N SER A 57 -0.22 21.95 0.26
CA SER A 57 -0.38 22.84 -0.88
C SER A 57 0.93 23.07 -1.63
N GLU A 58 2.03 23.34 -0.92
CA GLU A 58 3.35 23.55 -1.51
C GLU A 58 3.84 22.32 -2.29
N LEU A 59 3.61 21.12 -1.74
CA LEU A 59 4.01 19.86 -2.35
C LEU A 59 2.99 19.32 -3.36
N ASN A 60 1.82 19.96 -3.49
CA ASN A 60 0.69 19.52 -4.31
C ASN A 60 0.29 18.05 -4.05
N ILE A 61 0.16 17.68 -2.77
CA ILE A 61 -0.25 16.34 -2.32
C ILE A 61 -1.29 16.45 -1.22
N SER A 62 -2.00 15.35 -0.94
CA SER A 62 -2.96 15.34 0.17
C SER A 62 -2.26 15.49 1.54
N ARG A 63 -2.96 16.07 2.52
CA ARG A 63 -2.53 16.11 3.93
C ARG A 63 -2.13 14.74 4.46
N GLN A 64 -2.88 13.70 4.10
CA GLN A 64 -2.58 12.30 4.45
C GLN A 64 -1.23 11.82 3.88
N ALA A 65 -0.85 12.25 2.68
CA ALA A 65 0.43 11.93 2.08
C ALA A 65 1.59 12.65 2.81
N VAL A 66 1.40 13.92 3.21
CA VAL A 66 2.36 14.65 4.06
C VAL A 66 2.57 13.92 5.38
N ILE A 67 1.49 13.62 6.11
CA ILE A 67 1.53 12.92 7.40
C ILE A 67 2.28 11.58 7.27
N LYS A 68 1.92 10.76 6.27
CA LYS A 68 2.57 9.46 6.04
C LYS A 68 4.06 9.61 5.74
N SER A 69 4.42 10.61 4.94
CA SER A 69 5.82 10.83 4.52
C SER A 69 6.67 11.27 5.70
N TYR A 70 6.20 12.25 6.49
CA TYR A 70 6.93 12.72 7.66
C TYR A 70 7.04 11.65 8.75
N LEU A 71 5.96 10.88 8.99
CA LEU A 71 6.00 9.76 9.94
C LEU A 71 7.04 8.71 9.51
N ARG A 72 7.08 8.32 8.23
CA ARG A 72 8.08 7.39 7.69
C ARG A 72 9.50 7.91 7.91
N GLN A 73 9.76 9.17 7.55
CA GLN A 73 11.06 9.80 7.74
C GLN A 73 11.49 9.83 9.20
N ALA A 74 10.59 10.17 10.13
CA ALA A 74 10.89 10.19 11.56
C ALA A 74 11.26 8.80 12.08
N LEU A 75 10.50 7.77 11.68
CA LEU A 75 10.77 6.38 12.03
C LEU A 75 12.10 5.87 11.44
N ASP A 76 12.40 6.21 10.19
CA ASP A 76 13.68 5.86 9.56
C ASP A 76 14.86 6.42 10.34
N ARG A 77 14.81 7.72 10.70
CA ARG A 77 15.85 8.35 11.52
C ARG A 77 15.98 7.69 12.88
N HIS A 78 14.86 7.35 13.52
CA HIS A 78 14.87 6.66 14.81
C HIS A 78 15.55 5.29 14.73
N TYR A 79 15.21 4.47 13.72
CA TYR A 79 15.84 3.16 13.54
C TYR A 79 17.33 3.27 13.20
N GLN A 80 17.70 4.18 12.31
CA GLN A 80 19.11 4.42 11.96
C GLN A 80 19.94 4.84 13.20
N ALA A 81 19.40 5.70 14.05
CA ALA A 81 20.07 6.12 15.29
C ALA A 81 20.24 4.94 16.25
N ARG A 82 19.21 4.10 16.39
CA ARG A 82 19.24 2.92 17.27
C ARG A 82 20.25 1.88 16.80
N ASP A 83 20.33 1.63 15.49
CA ASP A 83 21.25 0.64 14.94
C ASP A 83 22.71 1.09 15.08
N ARG A 84 22.98 2.40 14.91
CA ARG A 84 24.30 2.99 15.20
C ARG A 84 24.71 2.85 16.67
N ALA A 85 23.77 2.97 17.60
CA ALA A 85 24.06 2.85 19.04
C ALA A 85 24.33 1.40 19.50
N LYS A 86 24.05 0.41 18.65
CA LYS A 86 24.27 -1.02 18.92
C LYS A 86 25.55 -1.57 18.27
N SER A 87 26.17 -0.81 17.37
CA SER A 87 27.44 -1.13 16.72
C SER A 87 28.61 -0.54 17.47
#